data_AF-A0A9D4RQZ2-F1
#
_entry.id   AF-A0A9D4RQZ2-F1
#
_cell.length_a   1.000
_cell.length_b   1.000
_cell.length_c   1.000
_cell.angle_alpha   90.00
_cell.angle_beta   90.00
_cell.angle_gamma   90.00
#
_symmetry.space_group_name_H-M   'P 1'
#
loop_
_entity.id
_entity.type
_entity.pdbx_description
1 polymer ?
#
loop_
_entity_poly.entity_id
_entity_poly.type
_entity_poly.pdbx_seq_one_letter_code
_entity_poly.pdbx_strand_id
1 'polypeptide(L)' 'MVRFTRFKDCELILGRANRQLQHNRSHSVQQDFSDKVRKHRQILGERMVQERRNDNYAVILYDKLIVNDQVYKYNDIT' A
#
# COMPACT_ATOMS: atom_id res chain seq x y z
N MET A 1 -18.43 -0.70 3.48
CA MET A 1 -17.71 -0.83 2.18
C MET A 1 -18.28 0.20 1.23
N VAL A 2 -17.46 1.11 0.68
CA VAL A 2 -17.89 2.13 -0.29
C VAL A 2 -17.31 1.74 -1.65
N ARG A 3 -18.15 1.72 -2.69
CA ARG A 3 -17.74 1.43 -4.07
C ARG A 3 -17.70 2.70 -4.88
N PHE A 4 -16.60 2.91 -5.60
CA PHE A 4 -16.42 4.04 -6.51
C PHE A 4 -16.60 3.59 -7.94
N THR A 5 -17.22 4.44 -8.76
CA THR A 5 -17.36 4.19 -10.20
C THR A 5 -16.03 4.35 -10.94
N ARG A 6 -15.15 5.25 -10.45
CA ARG A 6 -13.83 5.50 -11.05
C ARG A 6 -12.73 5.19 -10.05
N PHE A 7 -11.69 4.51 -10.51
CA PHE A 7 -10.52 4.17 -9.69
C PHE A 7 -9.81 5.42 -9.14
N LYS A 8 -9.67 6.47 -9.95
CA LYS A 8 -9.02 7.74 -9.55
C LYS A 8 -9.70 8.41 -8.36
N ASP A 9 -11.02 8.31 -8.25
CA ASP A 9 -11.77 8.91 -7.14
C ASP A 9 -11.46 8.18 -5.82
N CYS A 10 -11.31 6.85 -5.90
CA CYS A 10 -10.88 6.04 -4.77
C CYS A 10 -9.47 6.45 -4.30
N GLU A 11 -8.51 6.56 -5.21
CA GLU A 11 -7.13 6.99 -4.87
C GLU A 11 -7.09 8.40 -4.25
N LEU A 12 -7.85 9.34 -4.81
CA LEU A 12 -7.94 10.70 -4.30
C LEU A 12 -8.49 10.73 -2.86
N ILE A 13 -9.57 9.99 -2.59
CA ILE A 13 -10.16 9.93 -1.25
C ILE A 13 -9.24 9.23 -0.26
N LEU A 14 -8.60 8.12 -0.65
CA LEU A 14 -7.62 7.45 0.20
C LEU A 14 -6.44 8.35 0.56
N GLY A 15 -5.91 9.08 -0.41
CA GLY A 15 -4.81 10.03 -0.18
C GLY A 15 -5.20 11.21 0.71
N ARG A 16 -6.46 11.66 0.67
CA ARG A 16 -6.99 12.69 1.58
C ARG A 16 -7.23 12.12 2.99
N ALA A 17 -7.86 10.96 3.07
CA ALA A 17 -8.16 10.27 4.33
C ALA A 17 -6.89 9.95 5.10
N ASN A 18 -5.84 9.45 4.44
CA ASN A 18 -4.55 9.19 5.09
C ASN A 18 -3.92 10.46 5.68
N ARG A 19 -4.10 11.63 5.07
CA ARG A 19 -3.57 12.89 5.62
C ARG A 19 -4.42 13.43 6.78
N GLN A 20 -5.74 13.31 6.70
CA GLN A 20 -6.66 13.92 7.65
C GLN A 20 -6.94 13.03 8.87
N LEU A 21 -6.98 11.70 8.69
CA LEU A 21 -7.30 10.74 9.74
C LEU A 21 -6.07 10.23 10.48
N GLN A 22 -4.85 10.49 9.99
CA GLN A 22 -3.62 10.13 10.72
C GLN A 22 -3.54 10.77 12.12
N HIS A 23 -4.23 11.89 12.35
CA HIS A 23 -4.29 12.52 13.67
C HIS A 23 -5.41 11.99 14.58
N ASN A 24 -6.36 11.19 14.06
CA ASN A 24 -7.51 10.71 14.81
C ASN A 24 -7.59 9.18 14.77
N ARG A 25 -7.03 8.50 15.79
CA ARG A 25 -6.83 7.04 15.83
C ARG A 25 -8.12 6.21 15.84
N SER A 26 -9.29 6.84 16.02
CA SER A 26 -10.57 6.13 16.10
C SER A 26 -11.10 5.65 14.75
N HIS A 27 -10.60 6.21 13.65
CA HIS A 27 -11.09 5.87 12.30
C HIS A 27 -9.94 5.69 11.32
N SER A 28 -10.00 4.61 10.54
CA SER A 28 -9.06 4.37 9.44
C SER A 28 -9.82 4.06 8.16
N VAL A 29 -9.26 4.48 7.03
CA VAL A 29 -9.79 4.18 5.69
C VAL A 29 -8.71 3.38 4.97
N GLN A 30 -9.07 2.21 4.46
CA GLN A 30 -8.16 1.33 3.74
C GLN A 30 -8.82 0.84 2.45
N GLN A 31 -7.99 0.49 1.46
CA GLN A 31 -8.48 -0.19 0.27
C GLN A 31 -9.04 -1.56 0.65
N ASP A 32 -10.20 -1.89 0.09
CA ASP A 32 -10.76 -3.22 0.19
C ASP A 32 -10.05 -4.14 -0.82
N PHE A 33 -8.98 -4.79 -0.35
CA PHE A 33 -8.22 -5.74 -1.11
C PHE A 33 -8.82 -7.14 -1.01
N SER A 34 -8.72 -7.92 -2.09
CA SER A 34 -8.90 -9.37 -2.02
C SER A 34 -7.90 -10.02 -1.04
N ASP A 35 -8.24 -11.18 -0.49
CA ASP A 35 -7.35 -11.89 0.45
C ASP A 35 -5.98 -12.21 -0.15
N LYS A 36 -5.94 -12.51 -1.46
CA LYS A 36 -4.69 -12.72 -2.19
C LYS A 36 -3.80 -11.47 -2.15
N VAL A 37 -4.37 -10.30 -2.44
CA VAL A 37 -3.62 -9.03 -2.41
C VAL A 37 -3.21 -8.65 -0.99
N ARG A 38 -4.04 -8.93 0.03
CA ARG A 38 -3.65 -8.72 1.45
C ARG A 38 -2.41 -9.54 1.83
N LYS A 39 -2.38 -10.83 1.47
CA LYS A 39 -1.23 -11.72 1.72
C LYS A 39 0.03 -11.22 1.01
N HIS A 40 -0.08 -10.83 -0.26
CA HIS A 40 1.04 -10.27 -1.01
C HIS A 40 1.58 -9.01 -0.34
N ARG A 41 0.68 -8.09 0.07
CA ARG A 41 1.05 -6.83 0.73
C ARG A 41 1.73 -7.05 2.09
N GLN A 42 1.35 -8.10 2.83
CA GLN A 42 2.01 -8.43 4.09
C GLN A 42 3.48 -8.78 3.87
N ILE A 43 3.76 -9.68 2.92
CA ILE A 43 5.12 -10.13 2.57
C ILE A 43 5.94 -8.97 1.99
N LEU A 44 5.36 -8.19 1.08
CA LEU A 44 5.99 -6.99 0.53
C LEU A 44 6.23 -5.92 1.61
N GLY A 45 5.35 -5.86 2.62
CA GLY A 45 5.45 -4.98 3.78
C GLY A 45 6.70 -5.24 4.60
N GLU A 46 6.98 -6.51 4.89
CA GLU A 46 8.18 -6.93 5.60
C GLU A 46 9.45 -6.54 4.84
N ARG A 47 9.49 -6.80 3.53
CA ARG A 47 10.61 -6.40 2.67
C ARG A 47 10.78 -4.88 2.59
N MET A 48 9.68 -4.12 2.43
CA MET A 48 9.71 -2.66 2.44
C MET A 48 10.35 -2.10 3.71
N VAL A 49 10.05 -2.69 4.87
CA VAL A 49 10.63 -2.28 6.16
C VAL A 49 12.14 -2.56 6.19
N GLN A 50 12.58 -3.70 5.65
CA GLN A 50 14.01 -4.02 5.55
C GLN A 50 14.74 -3.04 4.63
N GLU A 51 14.21 -2.76 3.45
CA GLU A 51 14.80 -1.81 2.50
C GLU A 51 14.92 -0.40 3.11
N ARG A 52 13.88 0.06 3.81
CA ARG A 52 13.93 1.35 4.52
C ARG A 52 14.96 1.39 5.64
N ARG A 53 15.23 0.26 6.31
CA ARG A 53 16.30 0.16 7.32
C ARG A 53 17.69 0.22 6.68
N ASN A 54 17.80 -0.13 5.40
CA ASN A 54 19.02 -0.04 4.61
C ASN A 54 19.15 1.33 3.89
N ASP A 55 18.41 2.36 4.34
CA ASP A 55 18.34 3.69 3.73
C ASP A 55 17.87 3.73 2.26
N ASN A 56 17.19 2.68 1.78
CA ASN A 56 16.58 2.66 0.45
C ASN A 56 15.18 3.30 0.48
N TYR A 57 14.84 4.04 -0.58
CA TYR A 57 13.47 4.48 -0.81
C TYR A 57 12.62 3.26 -1.16
N ALA A 58 11.65 2.92 -0.32
CA ALA A 58 10.74 1.81 -0.59
C ALA A 58 9.26 2.16 -0.33
N VAL A 59 8.38 1.83 -1.28
CA VAL A 59 6.93 2.06 -1.19
C VAL A 59 6.13 0.93 -1.83
N ILE A 60 4.96 0.60 -1.26
CA ILE A 60 4.05 -0.41 -1.81
C ILE A 60 2.89 0.28 -2.53
N LEU A 61 2.72 -0.05 -3.81
CA LEU A 61 1.57 0.35 -4.62
C LEU A 61 0.75 -0.89 -4.97
N TYR A 62 -0.50 -0.94 -4.49
CA TYR A 62 -1.41 -2.07 -4.64
C TYR A 62 -0.79 -3.41 -4.20
N ASP A 63 -0.22 -4.20 -5.12
CA ASP A 63 0.44 -5.50 -4.89
C ASP A 63 1.90 -5.54 -5.37
N LYS A 64 2.53 -4.36 -5.51
CA LYS A 64 3.91 -4.18 -5.96
C LYS A 64 4.71 -3.38 -4.95
N LEU A 65 5.99 -3.72 -4.80
CA LEU A 65 6.96 -2.97 -4.02
C LEU A 65 7.88 -2.23 -4.99
N ILE A 66 8.09 -0.94 -4.77
CA ILE A 66 9.05 -0.12 -5.51
C ILE A 66 10.22 0.17 -4.57
N VAL A 67 11.46 -0.14 -4.99
CA VAL A 67 12.69 0.14 -4.24
C VAL A 67 13.67 0.85 -5.17
N ASN A 68 14.07 2.09 -4.87
CA ASN A 68 15.01 2.89 -5.69
C ASN A 68 14.74 2.75 -7.21
N ASP A 69 13.49 3.01 -7.61
CA ASP A 69 12.97 2.91 -8.99
C ASP A 69 12.82 1.50 -9.59
N GLN A 70 13.19 0.44 -8.86
CA GLN A 70 12.94 -0.94 -9.27
C GLN A 70 11.58 -1.45 -8.77
N VAL A 71 10.82 -2.09 -9.65
CA VAL A 71 9.49 -2.64 -9.34
C VAL A 71 9.60 -4.14 -9.09
N TYR A 72 9.25 -4.55 -7.87
CA TYR A 72 9.15 -5.94 -7.44
C TYR A 72 7.68 -6.34 -7.35
N LYS A 73 7.29 -7.37 -8.09
CA LYS A 73 5.98 -8.01 -7.94
C LYS A 73 6.10 -9.16 -6.95
N TYR A 74 4.98 -9.54 -6.33
CA TYR A 74 4.96 -10.68 -5.42
C TYR A 74 5.57 -11.96 -6.03
N ASN A 75 5.29 -12.25 -7.31
CA ASN A 75 5.82 -13.41 -8.01
C ASN A 75 7.35 -13.42 -8.15
N ASP A 76 8.02 -12.27 -7.99
CA ASP A 76 9.47 -12.14 -8.14
C ASP A 76 10.21 -12.42 -6.81
N ILE A 77 9.48 -12.69 -5.73
CA ILE A 77 9.99 -12.88 -4.37
C ILE A 77 9.79 -14.33 -3.89
N THR A 78 9.11 -15.15 -4.71
CA THR A 78 8.91 -16.60 -4.51
C THR A 78 9.83 -17.43 -5.38
#